data_AF-A0A2G8L1R1-F1
#
_entry.id   AF-A0A2G8L1R1-F1
#
_cell.length_a   1.000
_cell.length_b   1.000
_cell.length_c   1.000
_cell.angle_alpha   90.00
_cell.angle_beta   90.00
_cell.angle_gamma   90.00
#
_symmetry.space_group_name_H-M   'P 1'
#
loop_
_entity.id
_entity.type
_entity.pdbx_description
1 polymer ?
#
loop_
_entity_poly.entity_id
_entity_poly.type
_entity_poly.pdbx_seq_one_letter_code
_entity_poly.pdbx_strand_id
1 'polypeptide(L)'
;MILTVKILQTPSKECRIEVTASEPVISVKRMVARELDVPVHLQRLVFKGKTLAACLGRSTALWDKLQEVLHRHYEPGDAEIVLENFKKEFSSSVSSLSWDDIERLALSKMGASNNPSQAGPST
;
A
#
# COMPACT_ATOMS: atom_id res chain seq x y z
N MET A 1 -20.23 -19.75 2.64
CA MET A 1 -20.76 -19.24 1.35
C MET A 1 -19.69 -19.47 0.30
N ILE A 2 -20.03 -20.03 -0.86
CA ILE A 2 -19.03 -20.30 -1.92
C ILE A 2 -19.11 -19.17 -2.95
N LEU A 3 -17.98 -18.51 -3.21
CA LEU A 3 -17.83 -17.52 -4.27
C LEU A 3 -17.05 -18.14 -5.44
N THR A 4 -17.60 -18.05 -6.64
CA THR A 4 -16.88 -18.41 -7.87
C THR A 4 -16.30 -17.14 -8.48
N VAL A 5 -14.97 -17.07 -8.58
CA VAL A 5 -14.25 -15.93 -9.15
C VAL A 5 -13.68 -16.35 -10.50
N LYS A 6 -14.07 -15.64 -11.55
CA LYS A 6 -13.62 -15.89 -12.93
C LYS A 6 -12.73 -14.75 -13.42
N ILE A 7 -11.62 -15.06 -14.07
CA ILE A 7 -10.80 -14.05 -14.74
C ILE A 7 -11.48 -13.70 -16.06
N LEU A 8 -11.76 -12.40 -16.27
CA LEU A 8 -12.42 -11.93 -17.50
C LEU A 8 -11.48 -11.95 -18.72
N GLN A 9 -10.17 -11.89 -18.50
CA GLN A 9 -9.14 -11.79 -19.54
C GLN A 9 -8.64 -13.14 -20.05
N THR A 10 -8.82 -14.22 -19.29
CA THR A 10 -8.37 -15.56 -19.67
C THR A 10 -9.55 -16.54 -19.63
N PRO A 11 -9.90 -17.19 -20.75
CA PRO A 11 -11.15 -17.94 -20.87
C PRO A 11 -11.20 -19.21 -19.99
N SER A 12 -10.07 -19.69 -19.46
CA SER A 12 -9.98 -20.96 -18.71
C SER A 12 -9.58 -20.85 -17.24
N LYS A 13 -9.49 -19.65 -16.64
CA LYS A 13 -9.09 -19.52 -15.23
C LYS A 13 -10.24 -19.04 -14.34
N GLU A 14 -10.83 -19.96 -13.60
CA GLU A 14 -11.78 -19.69 -12.53
C GLU A 14 -11.34 -20.39 -11.24
N CYS A 15 -11.58 -19.75 -10.10
CA CYS A 15 -11.36 -20.36 -8.79
C CYS A 15 -12.62 -20.29 -7.94
N ARG A 16 -12.76 -21.26 -7.04
CA ARG A 16 -13.85 -21.31 -6.05
C ARG A 16 -13.25 -21.03 -4.69
N ILE A 17 -13.80 -20.04 -4.00
CA ILE A 17 -13.30 -19.58 -2.71
C ILE A 17 -14.42 -19.71 -1.71
N GLU A 18 -14.14 -20.40 -0.60
CA GLU A 18 -15.05 -20.49 0.51
C GLU A 18 -14.84 -19.30 1.46
N VAL A 19 -15.91 -18.55 1.71
CA VAL A 19 -15.89 -17.37 2.57
C VAL A 19 -17.08 -17.39 3.54
N THR A 20 -16.90 -16.74 4.68
CA THR A 20 -17.98 -16.47 5.63
C THR A 20 -18.60 -15.09 5.33
N ALA A 21 -19.84 -14.85 5.77
CA ALA A 21 -20.54 -13.60 5.48
C ALA A 21 -19.88 -12.35 6.12
N SER A 22 -19.04 -12.54 7.14
CA SER A 22 -18.32 -11.47 7.84
C SER A 22 -16.92 -11.22 7.29
N GLU A 23 -16.44 -12.06 6.36
CA GLU A 23 -15.07 -11.93 5.85
C GLU A 23 -14.94 -10.69 4.93
N PRO A 24 -13.89 -9.87 5.12
CA PRO A 24 -13.71 -8.66 4.34
C PRO A 24 -13.18 -8.97 2.94
N VAL A 25 -13.45 -8.06 1.99
CA VAL A 25 -13.05 -8.18 0.57
C VAL A 25 -11.53 -8.34 0.42
N ILE A 26 -10.72 -7.82 1.35
CA ILE A 26 -9.26 -7.97 1.36
C ILE A 26 -8.82 -9.44 1.46
N SER A 27 -9.45 -10.22 2.33
CA SER A 27 -9.12 -11.63 2.48
C SER A 27 -9.48 -12.41 1.23
N VAL A 28 -10.63 -12.10 0.62
CA VAL A 28 -11.03 -12.69 -0.66
C VAL A 28 -9.99 -12.41 -1.74
N LYS A 29 -9.52 -11.16 -1.89
CA LYS A 29 -8.46 -10.84 -2.85
C LYS A 29 -7.15 -11.59 -2.59
N ARG A 30 -6.81 -11.82 -1.32
CA ARG A 30 -5.61 -12.57 -0.91
C ARG A 30 -5.71 -14.06 -1.23
N MET A 31 -6.90 -14.63 -1.12
CA MET A 31 -7.19 -16.01 -1.54
C MET A 31 -7.14 -16.12 -3.07
N VAL A 32 -7.76 -15.17 -3.78
CA VAL A 32 -7.66 -15.05 -5.23
C VAL A 32 -6.21 -14.92 -5.68
N ALA A 33 -5.36 -14.19 -4.96
CA ALA A 33 -3.95 -14.02 -5.33
C ALA A 33 -3.17 -15.32 -5.30
N ARG A 34 -3.43 -16.16 -4.30
CA ARG A 34 -2.80 -17.48 -4.18
C ARG A 34 -3.30 -18.46 -5.23
N GLU A 35 -4.60 -18.44 -5.51
CA GLU A 35 -5.22 -19.43 -6.40
C GLU A 35 -5.08 -19.07 -7.89
N LEU A 36 -5.18 -17.79 -8.22
CA LEU A 36 -5.14 -17.29 -9.60
C LEU A 36 -3.79 -16.71 -9.99
N ASP A 37 -2.83 -16.61 -9.07
CA ASP A 37 -1.51 -15.99 -9.27
C ASP A 37 -1.59 -14.54 -9.77
N VAL A 38 -2.71 -13.86 -9.50
CA VAL A 38 -2.89 -12.45 -9.84
C VAL A 38 -2.58 -11.63 -8.59
N PRO A 39 -1.59 -10.74 -8.59
CA PRO A 39 -1.28 -9.92 -7.43
C PRO A 39 -2.49 -9.09 -6.98
N VAL A 40 -2.71 -9.01 -5.66
CA VAL A 40 -3.87 -8.36 -5.02
C VAL A 40 -4.15 -6.93 -5.54
N HIS A 41 -3.10 -6.19 -5.88
CA HIS A 41 -3.16 -4.80 -6.37
C HIS A 41 -3.63 -4.69 -7.84
N LEU A 42 -3.51 -5.76 -8.62
CA LEU A 42 -3.97 -5.84 -10.01
C LEU A 42 -5.37 -6.47 -10.12
N GLN A 43 -5.92 -6.99 -9.01
CA GLN A 43 -7.21 -7.65 -9.01
C GLN A 43 -8.38 -6.66 -8.95
N ARG A 44 -9.25 -6.73 -9.96
CA ARG A 44 -10.56 -6.07 -10.00
C ARG A 44 -11.67 -7.10 -9.81
N LEU A 45 -12.10 -7.29 -8.57
CA LEU A 45 -13.27 -8.12 -8.26
C LEU A 45 -14.55 -7.34 -8.59
N VAL A 46 -15.48 -7.95 -9.32
CA VAL A 46 -16.76 -7.35 -9.69
C VAL A 46 -17.88 -8.26 -9.19
N PHE A 47 -18.82 -7.70 -8.43
CA PHE A 47 -19.99 -8.41 -7.92
C PHE A 47 -21.26 -7.67 -8.35
N LYS A 48 -22.13 -8.36 -9.12
CA LYS A 48 -23.37 -7.78 -9.68
C LYS A 48 -23.14 -6.43 -10.40
N GLY A 49 -22.06 -6.34 -11.17
CA GLY A 49 -21.67 -5.12 -11.90
C GLY A 49 -21.01 -4.03 -11.05
N LYS A 50 -20.88 -4.20 -9.72
CA LYS A 50 -20.16 -3.28 -8.84
C LYS A 50 -18.74 -3.76 -8.61
N THR A 51 -17.76 -2.90 -8.85
CA THR A 51 -16.37 -3.21 -8.52
C THR A 51 -16.19 -3.19 -7.01
N LEU A 52 -15.76 -4.31 -6.44
CA LEU A 52 -15.45 -4.44 -5.03
C LEU A 52 -14.05 -3.86 -4.78
N ALA A 53 -14.02 -2.61 -4.32
CA ALA A 53 -12.83 -2.06 -3.70
C ALA A 53 -12.70 -2.67 -2.30
N ALA A 54 -11.82 -3.66 -2.13
CA ALA A 54 -11.14 -3.75 -0.85
C ALA A 54 -10.42 -2.40 -0.71
N CYS A 55 -10.56 -1.70 0.42
CA CYS A 55 -9.70 -0.57 0.78
C CYS A 55 -8.24 -1.02 0.88
N LEU A 56 -7.65 -1.39 -0.25
CA LEU A 56 -6.24 -1.37 -0.57
C LEU A 56 -5.96 -0.08 -1.33
N GLY A 57 -6.58 1.01 -0.86
CA GLY A 57 -6.18 2.34 -1.21
C GLY A 57 -4.83 2.56 -0.53
N ARG A 58 -3.76 2.32 -1.30
CA ARG A 58 -2.53 3.09 -1.30
C ARG A 58 -2.31 3.94 -0.03
N SER A 59 -1.44 3.45 0.86
CA SER A 59 -0.77 4.26 1.89
C SER A 59 -1.57 4.70 3.13
N THR A 60 -2.63 4.02 3.56
CA THR A 60 -3.16 4.34 4.91
C THR A 60 -2.29 3.78 6.03
N ALA A 61 -1.51 2.72 5.84
CA ALA A 61 -0.70 2.15 6.93
C ALA A 61 0.19 3.18 7.67
N LEU A 62 0.73 4.17 6.93
CA LEU A 62 1.43 5.30 7.52
C LEU A 62 0.48 6.22 8.29
N TRP A 63 -0.62 6.63 7.65
CA TRP A 63 -1.62 7.52 8.24
C TRP A 63 -2.32 6.91 9.45
N ASP A 64 -2.59 5.59 9.45
CA ASP A 64 -3.15 4.82 10.54
C ASP A 64 -2.20 4.82 11.76
N LYS A 65 -0.88 4.69 11.52
CA LYS A 65 0.11 4.80 12.61
C LYS A 65 0.34 6.22 13.08
N LEU A 66 0.35 7.19 12.18
CA LEU A 66 0.42 8.59 12.56
C LEU A 66 -0.80 8.98 13.39
N GLN A 67 -1.98 8.53 13.00
CA GLN A 67 -3.23 8.72 13.74
C GLN A 67 -3.16 8.05 15.13
N GLU A 68 -2.62 6.83 15.24
CA GLU A 68 -2.39 6.17 16.53
C GLU A 68 -1.47 6.99 17.45
N VAL A 69 -0.37 7.55 16.91
CA VAL A 69 0.56 8.39 17.67
C VAL A 69 -0.08 9.71 18.05
N LEU A 70 -0.82 10.34 17.13
CA LEU A 70 -1.53 11.59 17.39
C LEU A 70 -2.56 11.41 18.50
N HIS A 71 -3.36 10.34 18.48
CA HIS A 71 -4.32 10.07 19.56
C HIS A 71 -3.68 9.76 20.92
N ARG A 72 -2.39 9.36 20.98
CA ARG A 72 -1.67 9.18 22.25
C ARG A 72 -1.18 10.50 22.86
N HIS A 73 -1.07 11.56 22.06
CA HIS A 73 -0.44 12.82 22.47
C HIS A 73 -1.36 14.04 22.33
N TYR A 74 -2.44 13.94 21.55
CA TYR A 74 -3.39 15.01 21.25
C TYR A 74 -4.82 14.58 21.54
N GLU A 75 -5.67 15.56 21.86
CA GLU A 75 -7.11 15.35 21.97
C GLU A 75 -7.70 14.92 20.62
N PRO A 76 -8.79 14.13 20.62
CA PRO A 76 -9.34 13.55 19.39
C PRO A 76 -9.77 14.61 18.35
N GLY A 77 -10.10 15.83 18.78
CA GLY A 77 -10.37 16.96 17.89
C GLY A 77 -9.11 17.50 17.20
N ASP A 78 -8.04 17.71 17.95
CA ASP A 78 -6.79 18.25 17.42
C ASP A 78 -6.02 17.22 16.57
N ALA A 79 -6.10 15.93 16.95
CA ALA A 79 -5.48 14.84 16.22
C ALA A 79 -5.96 14.77 14.75
N GLU A 80 -7.26 14.97 14.51
CA GLU A 80 -7.83 14.95 13.16
C GLU A 80 -7.37 16.16 12.34
N ILE A 81 -7.33 17.35 12.96
CA ILE A 81 -6.86 18.59 12.32
C ILE A 81 -5.38 18.47 11.92
N VAL A 82 -4.54 17.98 12.84
CA VAL A 82 -3.10 17.80 12.59
C VAL A 82 -2.87 16.74 11.51
N LEU A 83 -3.64 15.65 11.52
CA LEU A 83 -3.54 14.60 10.50
C LEU A 83 -3.88 15.13 9.11
N GLU A 84 -4.97 15.88 8.97
CA GLU A 84 -5.37 16.46 7.68
C GLU A 84 -4.37 17.54 7.21
N ASN A 85 -3.89 18.38 8.11
CA ASN A 85 -2.88 19.37 7.78
C ASN A 85 -1.58 18.71 7.30
N PHE A 86 -1.14 17.64 7.98
CA PHE A 86 0.06 16.91 7.60
C PHE A 86 -0.09 16.21 6.24
N LYS A 87 -1.23 15.59 5.95
CA LYS A 87 -1.49 15.00 4.62
C LYS A 87 -1.40 16.05 3.51
N LYS A 88 -1.94 17.24 3.75
CA LYS A 88 -1.91 18.37 2.82
C LYS A 88 -0.48 18.85 2.58
N GLU A 89 0.28 19.07 3.65
CA GLU A 89 1.68 19.49 3.58
C GLU A 89 2.56 18.45 2.92
N PHE A 90 2.38 17.17 3.23
CA PHE A 90 3.12 16.08 2.58
C PHE A 90 2.83 16.03 1.08
N SER A 91 1.57 16.16 0.67
CA SER A 91 1.22 16.19 -0.76
C SER A 91 1.83 17.41 -1.46
N SER A 92 1.78 18.57 -0.81
CA SER A 92 2.38 19.81 -1.33
C SER A 92 3.90 19.65 -1.49
N SER A 93 4.56 19.14 -0.45
CA SER A 93 5.99 18.86 -0.43
C SER A 93 6.39 17.88 -1.53
N VAL A 94 5.68 16.75 -1.66
CA VAL A 94 5.95 15.76 -2.72
C VAL A 94 5.77 16.35 -4.12
N SER A 95 4.77 17.21 -4.30
CA SER A 95 4.54 17.87 -5.60
C SER A 95 5.58 18.94 -5.94
N SER A 96 6.21 19.54 -4.92
CA SER A 96 7.26 20.54 -5.09
C SER A 96 8.67 19.96 -5.15
N LEU A 97 8.83 18.65 -4.90
CA LEU A 97 10.15 17.99 -4.97
C LEU A 97 10.71 18.13 -6.38
N SER A 98 11.91 18.69 -6.48
CA SER A 98 12.62 18.75 -7.74
C SER A 98 13.18 17.39 -8.12
N TRP A 99 13.56 17.23 -9.38
CA TRP A 99 14.24 16.01 -9.84
C TRP A 99 15.54 15.72 -9.08
N ASP A 100 16.28 16.77 -8.65
CA ASP A 100 17.50 16.62 -7.84
C ASP A 100 17.18 16.08 -6.45
N ASP A 101 16.10 16.57 -5.82
CA ASP A 101 15.65 16.07 -4.52
C ASP A 101 15.22 14.60 -4.60
N ILE A 102 14.53 14.22 -5.68
CA ILE A 102 14.12 12.83 -5.93
C ILE A 102 15.35 11.94 -6.12
N GLU A 103 16.34 12.40 -6.87
CA GLU A 103 17.59 11.66 -7.09
C GLU A 103 18.37 11.49 -5.77
N ARG A 104 18.49 12.55 -4.96
CA ARG A 104 19.10 12.47 -3.61
C ARG A 104 18.38 11.48 -2.70
N LEU A 105 17.05 11.48 -2.71
CA LEU A 105 16.24 10.54 -1.92
C LEU A 105 16.45 9.09 -2.38
N ALA A 106 16.52 8.86 -3.68
CA ALA A 106 16.78 7.54 -4.25
C ALA A 106 18.20 7.05 -3.93
N LEU A 107 19.19 7.93 -4.06
CA LEU A 107 20.58 7.64 -3.73
C LEU A 107 20.77 7.39 -2.23
N SER A 108 20.07 8.10 -1.35
CA SER A 108 20.10 7.84 0.10
C SER A 108 19.62 6.44 0.45
N LYS A 109 18.61 5.92 -0.27
CA LYS A 109 18.06 4.58 -0.05
C LYS A 109 18.94 3.47 -0.63
N MET A 110 19.75 3.78 -1.65
CA MET A 110 20.55 2.79 -2.39
C MET A 110 22.04 2.83 -2.04
N GLY A 111 22.54 3.94 -1.50
CA GLY A 111 23.96 4.17 -1.17
C GLY A 111 24.48 3.44 0.07
N ALA A 112 23.63 2.72 0.81
CA ALA A 112 24.05 1.93 1.98
C ALA A 112 24.69 0.57 1.64
N SER A 113 25.07 0.33 0.37
CA SER A 113 25.72 -0.92 -0.08
C SER A 113 27.16 -0.78 -0.57
N ASN A 114 27.78 0.41 -0.54
CA ASN A 114 29.21 0.55 -0.86
C ASN A 114 30.03 0.81 0.41
N ASN A 115 30.56 -0.28 0.98
CA ASN A 115 31.69 -0.23 1.91
C ASN A 115 32.85 0.51 1.24
N PRO A 116 33.40 1.60 1.82
CA PRO A 116 34.75 2.00 1.50
C PRO A 116 35.67 0.97 2.16
N SER A 117 36.07 -0.03 1.38
CA SER A 117 37.20 -0.89 1.75
C SER A 117 38.40 0.01 2.05
N GLN A 118 38.74 0.02 3.33
CA GLN A 118 39.96 0.44 3.95
C GLN A 118 41.17 0.15 3.04
N ALA A 119 41.61 1.16 2.27
CA ALA A 119 42.93 1.18 1.65
C ALA A 119 43.76 2.20 2.42
N GLY A 120 44.54 1.69 3.38
CA GLY A 120 45.58 2.49 4.02
C GLY A 120 46.60 2.99 2.99
N PRO A 121 47.25 4.13 3.23
CA PRO A 121 48.35 4.57 2.37
C PRO A 121 49.51 3.59 2.53
N SER A 122 49.91 2.98 1.42
CA SER A 122 51.21 2.32 1.32
C SER A 122 52.28 3.40 1.15
N THR A 123 53.33 3.26 1.97
CA THR A 123 54.62 3.96 2.01
C THR A 123 54.69 5.17 2.95
#